data_AF-A0A9Q1A124-F1
#
_entry.id   AF-A0A9Q1A124-F1
#
_cell.length_a   1.000
_cell.length_b   1.000
_cell.length_c   1.000
_cell.angle_alpha   90.00
_cell.angle_beta   90.00
_cell.angle_gamma   90.00
#
_symmetry.space_group_name_H-M   'P 1'
#
loop_
_entity.id
_entity.type
_entity.pdbx_description
1 polymer ?
#
loop_
_entity_poly.entity_id
_entity_poly.type
_entity_poly.pdbx_seq_one_letter_code
_entity_poly.pdbx_strand_id
1 'polypeptide(L)'
;MIMTEVCGLRTRCLHLLLRSSSCRHGRQFATTTTCSIPVPNKKDKIIVISGPTGTGKTRLALELAKRLNGEIVSADSVQVYRGLDVGSAKPTASERKEVRHHLVDILHPSEDYSVGQFYEDARQATQDILKSGRVPIVTGGTGLYLRWFIYGKPDVPKASPEVALEVYSELAELERNKDWDAAVQLVVKAGDSQAQFLAANDWYRLRRSLEIIKTSGSPPSAFQVPYKSFKDQCNTRLTDSSHDVNSSDLDYEFICFFLSSPRLDLYRSIDYRCEDMLAESNGVLTEAKWLLDEGLLPNSNSATRAIGYRQAMEYLLRCREDGGRTSAGEFYAFLSEFQKASRNFAKRQMTWFRNEHIYHWLDASKPLEKVLSCVHDAYNDQTGSFVVPESLRMKKDMTSKRDVLQLKAYRTKNRHFVSRNDCSDILDWIRTTQGEAMSVVETGGHGLNERHCSGIHPRNVIPLYRESNRVRW
;
A
#
# COMPACT_ATOMS: atom_id res chain seq x y z
N MET A 1 -63.38 -29.74 28.14
CA MET A 1 -62.73 -30.36 29.31
C MET A 1 -62.19 -29.21 30.16
N ILE A 2 -62.76 -28.89 31.33
CA ILE A 2 -62.72 -29.64 32.61
C ILE A 2 -61.33 -29.40 33.26
N MET A 3 -61.18 -28.32 34.04
CA MET A 3 -61.22 -28.23 35.53
C MET A 3 -59.78 -28.23 36.12
N THR A 4 -59.44 -27.66 37.29
CA THR A 4 -60.16 -27.03 38.44
C THR A 4 -59.23 -25.90 39.00
N GLU A 5 -59.68 -24.77 39.60
CA GLU A 5 -60.19 -24.58 40.99
C GLU A 5 -59.12 -24.88 42.08
N VAL A 6 -58.97 -24.21 43.24
CA VAL A 6 -59.87 -23.34 44.06
C VAL A 6 -59.13 -22.15 44.72
N CYS A 7 -59.91 -21.07 44.88
CA CYS A 7 -59.87 -19.88 45.75
C CYS A 7 -59.39 -19.99 47.23
N GLY A 8 -59.06 -18.84 47.87
CA GLY A 8 -58.88 -18.66 49.32
C GLY A 8 -58.82 -17.17 49.73
N LEU A 9 -59.48 -16.75 50.83
CA LEU A 9 -59.81 -15.33 51.10
C LEU A 9 -59.72 -14.88 52.59
N ARG A 10 -59.56 -13.56 52.79
CA ARG A 10 -59.89 -12.70 53.97
C ARG A 10 -59.04 -12.71 55.25
N THR A 11 -58.49 -11.53 55.59
CA THR A 11 -58.92 -10.62 56.70
C THR A 11 -58.31 -9.21 56.40
N ARG A 12 -58.93 -8.02 56.51
CA ARG A 12 -59.86 -7.37 57.47
C ARG A 12 -59.27 -7.21 58.89
N CYS A 13 -59.09 -6.03 59.50
CA CYS A 13 -59.20 -4.60 59.07
C CYS A 13 -58.01 -3.81 59.71
N LEU A 14 -57.98 -2.53 60.15
CA LEU A 14 -58.83 -1.31 60.31
C LEU A 14 -57.80 -0.11 60.49
N HIS A 15 -58.02 1.21 60.70
CA HIS A 15 -59.17 2.12 60.92
C HIS A 15 -58.76 3.61 60.67
N LEU A 16 -59.76 4.51 60.58
CA LEU A 16 -59.76 5.96 60.83
C LEU A 16 -58.89 6.95 60.00
N LEU A 17 -59.24 8.24 60.13
CA LEU A 17 -58.76 9.40 59.36
C LEU A 17 -58.59 10.63 60.29
N LEU A 18 -57.77 11.60 59.84
CA LEU A 18 -57.74 13.04 60.17
C LEU A 18 -57.11 13.57 61.49
N ARG A 19 -56.32 14.66 61.30
CA ARG A 19 -55.80 15.67 62.24
C ARG A 19 -54.75 15.17 63.25
N SER A 20 -53.70 15.93 63.60
CA SER A 20 -53.58 17.39 63.70
C SER A 20 -52.25 18.00 63.20
N SER A 21 -52.24 19.33 63.00
CA SER A 21 -51.08 20.13 62.63
C SER A 21 -50.08 20.34 63.77
N SER A 22 -48.77 20.38 63.47
CA SER A 22 -47.79 21.18 64.23
C SER A 22 -46.54 21.51 63.41
N CYS A 23 -45.77 22.49 63.87
CA CYS A 23 -44.70 23.17 63.15
C CYS A 23 -43.32 22.51 63.27
N ARG A 24 -42.50 22.68 62.21
CA ARG A 24 -41.02 22.83 62.18
C ARG A 24 -40.17 21.77 62.92
N HIS A 25 -39.20 21.19 62.21
CA HIS A 25 -37.78 21.55 62.33
C HIS A 25 -37.00 21.01 61.11
N GLY A 26 -35.88 21.65 60.76
CA GLY A 26 -35.16 21.36 59.51
C GLY A 26 -34.21 20.15 59.60
N ARG A 27 -34.04 19.46 58.46
CA ARG A 27 -32.86 18.64 58.17
C ARG A 27 -32.35 18.98 56.78
N GLN A 28 -31.08 19.37 56.69
CA GLN A 28 -30.39 19.49 55.41
C GLN A 28 -30.15 18.09 54.85
N PHE A 29 -30.71 17.78 53.68
CA PHE A 29 -30.26 16.63 52.90
C PHE A 29 -29.07 17.06 52.05
N ALA A 30 -27.87 16.65 52.46
CA ALA A 30 -26.67 16.82 51.67
C ALA A 30 -26.71 15.83 50.49
N THR A 31 -27.28 16.25 49.36
CA THR A 31 -27.14 15.52 48.10
C THR A 31 -25.70 15.62 47.61
N THR A 32 -24.88 14.61 47.91
CA THR A 32 -23.55 14.46 47.32
C THR A 32 -23.67 14.11 45.84
N THR A 33 -23.91 15.12 45.01
CA THR A 33 -23.81 15.03 43.56
C THR A 33 -22.35 14.75 43.21
N THR A 34 -22.02 13.47 43.03
CA THR A 34 -20.72 13.05 42.50
C THR A 34 -20.65 13.48 41.03
N CYS A 35 -20.16 14.69 40.78
CA CYS A 35 -19.77 15.14 39.46
C CYS A 35 -18.63 14.26 38.94
N SER A 36 -18.98 13.17 38.25
CA SER A 36 -18.05 12.40 37.43
C SER A 36 -17.52 13.32 36.34
N ILE A 37 -16.34 13.91 36.58
CA ILE A 37 -15.61 14.70 35.58
C ILE A 37 -15.49 13.83 34.31
N PRO A 38 -15.89 14.32 33.13
CA PRO A 38 -15.65 13.59 31.89
C PRO A 38 -14.15 13.40 31.72
N VAL A 39 -13.67 12.17 31.85
CA VAL A 39 -12.30 11.82 31.46
C VAL A 39 -12.19 12.17 29.97
N PRO A 40 -11.21 12.99 29.54
CA PRO A 40 -11.07 13.33 28.13
C PRO A 40 -10.90 12.03 27.33
N ASN A 41 -11.80 11.81 26.37
CA ASN A 41 -11.95 10.51 25.73
C ASN A 41 -10.66 10.17 24.96
N LYS A 42 -9.87 9.23 25.49
CA LYS A 42 -8.53 8.92 24.98
C LYS A 42 -8.67 8.21 23.64
N LYS A 43 -8.17 8.83 22.57
CA LYS A 43 -8.14 8.26 21.23
C LYS A 43 -7.35 6.95 21.22
N ASP A 44 -7.79 5.99 20.41
CA ASP A 44 -7.06 4.73 20.21
C ASP A 44 -5.68 4.98 19.57
N LYS A 45 -4.65 4.31 20.10
CA LYS A 45 -3.27 4.41 19.61
C LYS A 45 -3.02 3.44 18.45
N ILE A 46 -2.57 3.97 17.32
CA ILE A 46 -2.23 3.20 16.11
C ILE A 46 -0.75 3.35 15.78
N ILE A 47 -0.02 2.24 15.69
CA ILE A 47 1.41 2.28 15.32
C ILE A 47 1.53 2.16 13.80
N VAL A 48 2.31 3.04 13.16
CA VAL A 48 2.58 2.99 11.72
C VAL A 48 4.08 2.81 11.46
N ILE A 49 4.48 1.71 10.83
CA ILE A 49 5.88 1.37 10.52
C ILE A 49 6.10 1.44 9.00
N SER A 50 6.64 2.57 8.55
CA SER A 50 7.02 2.85 7.16
C SER A 50 8.54 2.79 6.97
N GLY A 51 9.01 2.93 5.73
CA GLY A 51 10.41 2.78 5.32
C GLY A 51 10.51 2.23 3.88
N PRO A 52 11.65 2.40 3.19
CA PRO A 52 11.86 1.80 1.87
C PRO A 52 11.93 0.26 1.94
N THR A 53 11.96 -0.41 0.80
CA THR A 53 12.27 -1.85 0.78
C THR A 53 13.71 -2.10 1.23
N GLY A 54 13.97 -3.23 1.90
CA GLY A 54 15.29 -3.59 2.45
C GLY A 54 15.64 -3.07 3.86
N THR A 55 14.74 -2.34 4.56
CA THR A 55 14.99 -1.82 5.93
C THR A 55 14.40 -2.65 7.07
N GLY A 56 13.98 -3.89 6.82
CA GLY A 56 13.57 -4.82 7.88
C GLY A 56 12.20 -4.57 8.53
N LYS A 57 11.36 -3.68 7.97
CA LYS A 57 10.01 -3.34 8.48
C LYS A 57 9.21 -4.54 9.00
N THR A 58 9.05 -5.58 8.18
CA THR A 58 8.26 -6.78 8.49
C THR A 58 8.73 -7.43 9.79
N ARG A 59 10.05 -7.60 9.95
CA ARG A 59 10.65 -8.19 11.16
C ARG A 59 10.45 -7.30 12.40
N LEU A 60 10.49 -5.98 12.26
CA LEU A 60 10.18 -5.08 13.37
C LEU A 60 8.69 -5.16 13.76
N ALA A 61 7.79 -5.16 12.78
CA ALA A 61 6.35 -5.25 13.01
C ALA A 61 5.95 -6.58 13.67
N LEU A 62 6.52 -7.71 13.22
CA LEU A 62 6.33 -9.04 13.81
C LEU A 62 6.72 -9.08 15.29
N GLU A 63 7.95 -8.68 15.61
CA GLU A 63 8.46 -8.74 16.99
C GLU A 63 7.78 -7.71 17.91
N LEU A 64 7.28 -6.59 17.36
CA LEU A 64 6.46 -5.62 18.10
C LEU A 64 5.06 -6.16 18.38
N ALA A 65 4.42 -6.80 17.40
CA ALA A 65 3.09 -7.40 17.57
C ALA A 65 3.10 -8.50 18.63
N LYS A 66 4.14 -9.34 18.67
CA LYS A 66 4.37 -10.33 19.74
C LYS A 66 4.45 -9.72 21.13
N ARG A 67 5.06 -8.53 21.28
CA ARG A 67 5.21 -7.83 22.58
C ARG A 67 3.96 -7.08 23.01
N LEU A 68 3.22 -6.50 22.07
CA LEU A 68 2.05 -5.67 22.35
C LEU A 68 0.70 -6.43 22.24
N ASN A 69 0.70 -7.75 22.03
CA ASN A 69 -0.51 -8.52 21.68
C ASN A 69 -1.26 -7.87 20.49
N GLY A 70 -0.49 -7.49 19.47
CA GLY A 70 -0.94 -6.73 18.31
C GLY A 70 -1.22 -7.59 17.07
N GLU A 71 -1.85 -6.96 16.08
CA GLU A 71 -2.05 -7.54 14.74
C GLU A 71 -1.58 -6.57 13.67
N ILE A 72 -1.17 -7.10 12.52
CA ILE A 72 -0.50 -6.33 11.48
C ILE A 72 -1.48 -6.04 10.33
N VAL A 73 -1.57 -4.80 9.89
CA VAL A 73 -2.29 -4.41 8.66
C VAL A 73 -1.26 -4.05 7.59
N SER A 74 -1.26 -4.75 6.45
CA SER A 74 -0.30 -4.46 5.37
C SER A 74 -0.73 -3.24 4.55
N ALA A 75 0.16 -2.25 4.44
CA ALA A 75 0.04 -1.06 3.60
C ALA A 75 1.03 -1.12 2.42
N ASP A 76 1.10 -2.29 1.79
CA ASP A 76 1.85 -2.57 0.57
C ASP A 76 0.88 -2.90 -0.57
N SER A 77 1.12 -2.34 -1.76
CA SER A 77 0.18 -2.48 -2.90
C SER A 77 0.38 -3.77 -3.72
N VAL A 78 1.23 -4.69 -3.27
CA VAL A 78 1.55 -5.95 -3.97
C VAL A 78 1.28 -7.18 -3.09
N GLN A 79 1.50 -7.09 -1.76
CA GLN A 79 1.22 -8.20 -0.83
C GLN A 79 -0.27 -8.61 -0.76
N VAL A 80 -1.17 -7.76 -1.25
CA VAL A 80 -2.61 -8.05 -1.37
C VAL A 80 -2.92 -9.20 -2.33
N TYR A 81 -2.06 -9.47 -3.32
CA TYR A 81 -2.30 -10.48 -4.36
C TYR A 81 -1.74 -11.85 -3.97
N ARG A 82 -2.55 -12.91 -4.14
CA ARG A 82 -2.18 -14.32 -3.95
C ARG A 82 -1.08 -14.74 -4.94
N GLY A 83 -0.17 -15.60 -4.48
CA GLY A 83 0.91 -16.16 -5.31
C GLY A 83 2.03 -15.17 -5.70
N LEU A 84 1.94 -13.92 -5.25
CA LEU A 84 2.97 -12.88 -5.41
C LEU A 84 3.71 -12.68 -4.07
N ASP A 85 4.44 -13.71 -3.65
CA ASP A 85 5.04 -13.87 -2.32
C ASP A 85 6.50 -13.44 -2.30
N VAL A 86 7.35 -13.96 -3.20
CA VAL A 86 8.80 -13.70 -3.25
C VAL A 86 9.07 -12.28 -3.73
N GLY A 87 8.54 -11.87 -4.89
CA GLY A 87 8.76 -10.53 -5.43
C GLY A 87 8.29 -9.39 -4.52
N SER A 88 7.26 -9.63 -3.70
CA SER A 88 6.80 -8.67 -2.67
C SER A 88 7.56 -8.81 -1.34
N ALA A 89 8.21 -9.96 -1.09
CA ALA A 89 8.60 -10.47 0.23
C ALA A 89 7.46 -10.33 1.25
N LYS A 90 6.36 -11.00 0.93
CA LYS A 90 5.26 -11.28 1.85
C LYS A 90 5.81 -12.01 3.09
N PRO A 91 5.31 -11.75 4.31
CA PRO A 91 5.70 -12.56 5.47
C PRO A 91 5.38 -14.03 5.21
N THR A 92 6.27 -14.95 5.59
CA THR A 92 6.15 -16.38 5.32
C THR A 92 4.93 -17.01 6.00
N ALA A 93 4.51 -18.19 5.56
CA ALA A 93 3.41 -18.93 6.17
C ALA A 93 3.65 -19.38 7.64
N SER A 94 4.87 -19.21 8.19
CA SER A 94 5.12 -19.31 9.64
C SER A 94 4.85 -17.97 10.33
N GLU A 95 5.44 -16.89 9.82
CA GLU A 95 5.24 -15.54 10.36
C GLU A 95 3.76 -15.10 10.34
N ARG A 96 3.00 -15.50 9.30
CA ARG A 96 1.53 -15.28 9.19
C ARG A 96 0.70 -16.14 10.16
N LYS A 97 1.27 -17.17 10.79
CA LYS A 97 0.65 -17.97 11.87
C LYS A 97 1.01 -17.44 13.26
N GLU A 98 2.23 -16.94 13.43
CA GLU A 98 2.69 -16.33 14.69
C GLU A 98 1.98 -15.00 14.98
N VAL A 99 1.73 -14.19 13.95
CA VAL A 99 1.02 -12.92 14.04
C VAL A 99 0.01 -12.82 12.91
N ARG A 100 -1.23 -12.43 13.21
CA ARG A 100 -2.25 -12.22 12.18
C ARG A 100 -1.90 -11.01 11.31
N HIS A 101 -1.93 -11.22 9.99
CA HIS A 101 -1.78 -10.17 8.99
C HIS A 101 -3.10 -9.96 8.26
N HIS A 102 -3.50 -8.70 8.12
CA HIS A 102 -4.63 -8.25 7.31
C HIS A 102 -4.13 -7.62 6.02
N LEU A 103 -4.97 -7.64 4.98
CA LEU A 103 -4.68 -7.14 3.63
C LEU A 103 -3.48 -7.85 2.97
N VAL A 104 -3.39 -9.16 3.19
CA VAL A 104 -2.43 -10.08 2.55
C VAL A 104 -3.23 -11.24 1.98
N ASP A 105 -2.92 -11.67 0.75
CA ASP A 105 -3.64 -12.76 0.04
C ASP A 105 -5.16 -12.54 -0.14
N ILE A 106 -5.61 -11.28 -0.18
CA ILE A 106 -7.03 -10.94 -0.30
C ILE A 106 -7.55 -11.04 -1.75
N LEU A 107 -6.71 -10.85 -2.76
CA LEU A 107 -7.08 -10.77 -4.19
C LEU A 107 -6.34 -11.76 -5.09
N HIS A 108 -6.91 -12.07 -6.24
CA HIS A 108 -6.23 -12.70 -7.37
C HIS A 108 -5.42 -11.65 -8.17
N PRO A 109 -4.26 -11.98 -8.77
CA PRO A 109 -3.45 -11.00 -9.51
C PRO A 109 -4.09 -10.39 -10.76
N SER A 110 -5.23 -10.91 -11.23
CA SER A 110 -6.02 -10.31 -12.30
C SER A 110 -6.88 -9.13 -11.84
N GLU A 111 -7.19 -9.03 -10.54
CA GLU A 111 -8.05 -8.00 -9.95
C GLU A 111 -7.28 -6.68 -9.74
N ASP A 112 -7.98 -5.54 -9.74
CA ASP A 112 -7.40 -4.23 -9.47
C ASP A 112 -7.70 -3.74 -8.04
N TYR A 113 -6.66 -3.23 -7.37
CA TYR A 113 -6.74 -2.69 -6.01
C TYR A 113 -6.40 -1.20 -5.95
N SER A 114 -7.41 -0.38 -5.68
CA SER A 114 -7.26 1.07 -5.53
C SER A 114 -6.91 1.48 -4.10
N VAL A 115 -6.34 2.68 -3.95
CA VAL A 115 -6.16 3.29 -2.62
C VAL A 115 -7.49 3.60 -1.91
N GLY A 116 -8.60 3.67 -2.65
CA GLY A 116 -9.94 3.76 -2.06
C GLY A 116 -10.33 2.48 -1.32
N GLN A 117 -10.19 1.31 -1.97
CA GLN A 117 -10.42 0.01 -1.32
C GLN A 117 -9.48 -0.17 -0.11
N PHE A 118 -8.17 0.09 -0.28
CA PHE A 118 -7.22 0.05 0.83
C PHE A 118 -7.65 0.91 2.03
N TYR A 119 -8.18 2.12 1.79
CA TYR A 119 -8.64 2.97 2.89
C TYR A 119 -9.78 2.31 3.68
N GLU A 120 -10.84 1.86 3.01
CA GLU A 120 -11.97 1.21 3.70
C GLU A 120 -11.52 -0.08 4.41
N ASP A 121 -10.80 -0.96 3.69
CA ASP A 121 -10.37 -2.26 4.19
C ASP A 121 -9.39 -2.13 5.39
N ALA A 122 -8.44 -1.19 5.33
CA ALA A 122 -7.48 -0.96 6.41
C ALA A 122 -8.13 -0.30 7.63
N ARG A 123 -9.10 0.61 7.43
CA ARG A 123 -9.86 1.23 8.52
C ARG A 123 -10.79 0.21 9.19
N GLN A 124 -11.45 -0.65 8.42
CA GLN A 124 -12.25 -1.77 8.95
C GLN A 124 -11.39 -2.74 9.76
N ALA A 125 -10.28 -3.24 9.19
CA ALA A 125 -9.36 -4.14 9.89
C ALA A 125 -8.83 -3.49 11.19
N THR A 126 -8.45 -2.21 11.15
CA THR A 126 -8.00 -1.46 12.33
C THR A 126 -9.08 -1.41 13.43
N GLN A 127 -10.33 -1.12 13.08
CA GLN A 127 -11.43 -1.12 14.04
C GLN A 127 -11.65 -2.50 14.66
N ASP A 128 -11.55 -3.59 13.88
CA ASP A 128 -11.80 -4.94 14.39
C ASP A 128 -10.67 -5.45 15.29
N ILE A 129 -9.42 -5.05 15.02
CA ILE A 129 -8.29 -5.25 15.93
C ILE A 129 -8.55 -4.53 17.27
N LEU A 130 -8.97 -3.25 17.24
CA LEU A 130 -9.31 -2.48 18.44
C LEU A 130 -10.48 -3.10 19.23
N LYS A 131 -11.57 -3.49 18.55
CA LYS A 131 -12.71 -4.20 19.18
C LYS A 131 -12.31 -5.52 19.86
N SER A 132 -11.24 -6.17 19.37
CA SER A 132 -10.69 -7.38 19.99
C SER A 132 -9.75 -7.14 21.18
N GLY A 133 -9.50 -5.88 21.56
CA GLY A 133 -8.56 -5.52 22.63
C GLY A 133 -7.09 -5.70 22.25
N ARG A 134 -6.77 -5.61 20.95
CA ARG A 134 -5.42 -5.81 20.39
C ARG A 134 -4.88 -4.51 19.82
N VAL A 135 -3.55 -4.43 19.66
CA VAL A 135 -2.86 -3.22 19.16
C VAL A 135 -2.72 -3.26 17.63
N PRO A 136 -3.28 -2.30 16.86
CA PRO A 136 -3.11 -2.26 15.42
C PRO A 136 -1.73 -1.72 15.02
N ILE A 137 -0.99 -2.50 14.24
CA ILE A 137 0.33 -2.15 13.71
C ILE A 137 0.26 -2.13 12.19
N VAL A 138 0.15 -0.95 11.60
CA VAL A 138 0.10 -0.78 10.14
C VAL A 138 1.53 -0.72 9.61
N THR A 139 1.91 -1.62 8.70
CA THR A 139 3.26 -1.61 8.12
C THR A 139 3.25 -1.70 6.60
N GLY A 140 4.10 -0.93 5.93
CA GLY A 140 4.08 -0.88 4.48
C GLY A 140 5.07 0.10 3.87
N GLY A 141 4.98 0.27 2.56
CA GLY A 141 5.84 1.16 1.78
C GLY A 141 5.10 2.17 0.91
N THR A 142 3.76 2.08 0.83
CA THR A 142 2.95 2.85 -0.11
C THR A 142 2.51 4.18 0.50
N GLY A 143 3.23 5.26 0.17
CA GLY A 143 3.01 6.59 0.76
C GLY A 143 1.59 7.14 0.61
N LEU A 144 0.94 6.92 -0.54
CA LEU A 144 -0.43 7.38 -0.77
C LEU A 144 -1.46 6.59 0.08
N TYR A 145 -1.25 5.28 0.26
CA TYR A 145 -2.07 4.43 1.12
C TYR A 145 -2.01 4.93 2.57
N LEU A 146 -0.79 5.03 3.12
CA LEU A 146 -0.59 5.50 4.50
C LEU A 146 -1.08 6.93 4.72
N ARG A 147 -0.96 7.82 3.72
CA ARG A 147 -1.52 9.17 3.77
C ARG A 147 -3.04 9.17 3.90
N TRP A 148 -3.76 8.40 3.07
CA TRP A 148 -5.22 8.33 3.15
C TRP A 148 -5.68 7.67 4.45
N PHE A 149 -4.98 6.64 4.94
CA PHE A 149 -5.30 5.98 6.21
C PHE A 149 -5.15 6.91 7.44
N ILE A 150 -4.11 7.76 7.46
CA ILE A 150 -3.82 8.70 8.55
C ILE A 150 -4.73 9.94 8.47
N TYR A 151 -4.78 10.60 7.31
CA TYR A 151 -5.42 11.92 7.15
C TYR A 151 -6.83 11.86 6.56
N GLY A 152 -7.32 10.68 6.19
CA GLY A 152 -8.61 10.51 5.52
C GLY A 152 -8.52 10.44 3.99
N LYS A 153 -9.53 9.79 3.39
CA LYS A 153 -9.74 9.73 1.94
C LYS A 153 -10.33 11.07 1.44
N PRO A 154 -9.85 11.66 0.33
CA PRO A 154 -10.51 12.78 -0.35
C PRO A 154 -11.93 12.43 -0.82
N ASP A 155 -12.84 13.40 -0.74
CA ASP A 155 -14.22 13.25 -1.21
C ASP A 155 -14.34 13.46 -2.73
N VAL A 156 -13.62 12.64 -3.49
CA VAL A 156 -13.65 12.62 -4.95
C VAL A 156 -14.52 11.43 -5.42
N PRO A 157 -15.53 11.63 -6.27
CA PRO A 157 -16.41 10.56 -6.71
C PRO A 157 -15.66 9.52 -7.57
N LYS A 158 -16.00 8.24 -7.38
CA LYS A 158 -15.54 7.15 -8.26
C LYS A 158 -16.34 7.21 -9.56
N ALA A 159 -15.66 7.14 -10.71
CA ALA A 159 -16.33 7.05 -12.00
C ALA A 159 -17.06 5.69 -12.12
N SER A 160 -18.18 5.68 -12.83
CA SER A 160 -18.85 4.42 -13.18
C SER A 160 -18.07 3.68 -14.28
N PRO A 161 -18.29 2.36 -14.49
CA PRO A 161 -17.64 1.61 -15.56
C PRO A 161 -17.89 2.22 -16.95
N GLU A 162 -19.07 2.79 -17.17
CA GLU A 162 -19.49 3.41 -18.43
C GLU A 162 -18.69 4.70 -18.69
N VAL A 163 -18.58 5.59 -17.69
CA VAL A 163 -17.78 6.82 -17.79
C VAL A 163 -16.29 6.50 -17.97
N ALA A 164 -15.77 5.48 -17.27
CA ALA A 164 -14.39 5.04 -17.44
C ALA A 164 -14.12 4.49 -18.84
N LEU A 165 -15.05 3.73 -19.41
CA LEU A 165 -14.97 3.22 -20.78
C LEU A 165 -15.08 4.34 -21.81
N GLU A 166 -15.98 5.32 -21.61
CA GLU A 166 -16.12 6.50 -22.47
C GLU A 166 -14.82 7.31 -22.52
N VAL A 167 -14.24 7.64 -21.35
CA VAL A 167 -12.97 8.37 -21.23
C VAL A 167 -11.80 7.60 -21.83
N TYR A 168 -11.78 6.27 -21.68
CA TYR A 168 -10.78 5.43 -22.34
C TYR A 168 -10.92 5.50 -23.86
N SER A 169 -12.13 5.36 -24.40
CA SER A 169 -12.39 5.42 -25.85
C SER A 169 -12.05 6.79 -26.46
N GLU A 170 -12.35 7.88 -25.76
CA GLU A 170 -12.07 9.26 -26.19
C GLU A 170 -10.56 9.56 -26.28
N LEU A 171 -9.75 8.99 -25.38
CA LEU A 171 -8.31 9.23 -25.33
C LEU A 171 -7.47 8.15 -26.05
N ALA A 172 -8.06 7.00 -26.40
CA ALA A 172 -7.35 5.85 -26.99
C ALA A 172 -6.63 6.18 -28.32
N GLU A 173 -7.24 6.98 -29.19
CA GLU A 173 -6.62 7.39 -30.46
C GLU A 173 -5.38 8.28 -30.22
N LEU A 174 -5.46 9.19 -29.26
CA LEU A 174 -4.39 10.12 -28.91
C LEU A 174 -3.23 9.40 -28.19
N GLU A 175 -3.54 8.46 -27.28
CA GLU A 175 -2.54 7.63 -26.60
C GLU A 175 -1.82 6.70 -27.58
N ARG A 176 -2.56 6.07 -28.51
CA ARG A 176 -2.01 5.24 -29.61
C ARG A 176 -1.08 6.04 -30.52
N ASN A 177 -1.48 7.26 -30.88
CA ASN A 177 -0.71 8.16 -31.74
C ASN A 177 0.41 8.90 -30.97
N LYS A 178 0.45 8.78 -29.63
CA LYS A 178 1.32 9.52 -28.69
C LYS A 178 1.16 11.05 -28.72
N ASP A 179 -0.03 11.52 -29.11
CA ASP A 179 -0.38 12.94 -29.14
C ASP A 179 -0.79 13.42 -27.74
N TRP A 180 0.22 13.57 -26.88
CA TRP A 180 0.06 14.04 -25.51
C TRP A 180 -0.50 15.47 -25.44
N ASP A 181 -0.07 16.36 -26.34
CA ASP A 181 -0.43 17.77 -26.28
C ASP A 181 -1.90 17.98 -26.69
N ALA A 182 -2.41 17.27 -27.71
CA ALA A 182 -3.84 17.29 -28.03
C ALA A 182 -4.70 16.73 -26.88
N ALA A 183 -4.23 15.66 -26.22
CA ALA A 183 -4.93 15.06 -25.09
C ALA A 183 -4.97 15.97 -23.85
N VAL A 184 -3.88 16.68 -23.56
CA VAL A 184 -3.86 17.74 -22.53
C VAL A 184 -4.84 18.85 -22.90
N GLN A 185 -4.85 19.32 -24.15
CA GLN A 185 -5.79 20.35 -24.61
C GLN A 185 -7.26 19.90 -24.53
N LEU A 186 -7.56 18.61 -24.71
CA LEU A 186 -8.90 18.04 -24.52
C LEU A 186 -9.33 18.18 -23.05
N VAL A 187 -8.51 17.75 -22.09
CA VAL A 187 -8.84 17.79 -20.66
C VAL A 187 -8.85 19.23 -20.09
N VAL A 188 -7.99 20.12 -20.60
CA VAL A 188 -8.05 21.56 -20.29
C VAL A 188 -9.37 22.17 -20.77
N LYS A 189 -9.83 21.85 -21.98
CA LYS A 189 -11.14 22.30 -22.51
C LYS A 189 -12.33 21.71 -21.75
N ALA A 190 -12.19 20.49 -21.22
CA ALA A 190 -13.20 19.86 -20.38
C ALA A 190 -13.34 20.52 -19.00
N GLY A 191 -12.30 21.23 -18.51
CA GLY A 191 -12.38 22.10 -17.34
C GLY A 191 -11.17 22.06 -16.39
N ASP A 192 -10.25 21.10 -16.53
CA ASP A 192 -9.06 21.02 -15.66
C ASP A 192 -7.86 21.75 -16.26
N SER A 193 -7.76 23.05 -15.94
CA SER A 193 -6.58 23.86 -16.28
C SER A 193 -5.27 23.39 -15.61
N GLN A 194 -5.32 22.48 -14.62
CA GLN A 194 -4.12 21.89 -14.03
C GLN A 194 -3.54 20.74 -14.86
N ALA A 195 -4.28 20.21 -15.85
CA ALA A 195 -3.79 19.16 -16.75
C ALA A 195 -2.54 19.58 -17.54
N GLN A 196 -2.40 20.87 -17.85
CA GLN A 196 -1.19 21.43 -18.51
C GLN A 196 0.10 21.33 -17.65
N PHE A 197 -0.03 21.05 -16.35
CA PHE A 197 1.09 20.86 -15.43
C PHE A 197 1.32 19.37 -15.06
N LEU A 198 0.68 18.43 -15.77
CA LEU A 198 0.99 17.01 -15.66
C LEU A 198 2.35 16.70 -16.30
N ALA A 199 3.02 15.66 -15.80
CA ALA A 199 4.24 15.16 -16.43
C ALA A 199 3.91 14.58 -17.82
N ALA A 200 4.77 14.81 -18.81
CA ALA A 200 4.54 14.32 -20.16
C ALA A 200 4.29 12.80 -20.20
N ASN A 201 3.22 12.39 -20.88
CA ASN A 201 2.72 11.00 -20.94
C ASN A 201 2.21 10.42 -19.61
N ASP A 202 1.79 11.24 -18.64
CA ASP A 202 1.02 10.80 -17.47
C ASP A 202 -0.47 10.57 -17.84
N TRP A 203 -0.69 9.66 -18.79
CA TRP A 203 -2.01 9.28 -19.31
C TRP A 203 -2.95 8.76 -18.22
N TYR A 204 -2.40 8.19 -17.13
CA TYR A 204 -3.18 7.79 -15.96
C TYR A 204 -3.81 8.99 -15.25
N ARG A 205 -3.04 10.03 -14.91
CA ARG A 205 -3.62 11.23 -14.28
C ARG A 205 -4.50 12.02 -15.24
N LEU A 206 -4.17 12.02 -16.54
CA LEU A 206 -4.95 12.71 -17.56
C LEU A 206 -6.34 12.08 -17.71
N ARG A 207 -6.43 10.74 -17.91
CA ARG A 207 -7.70 9.99 -17.88
C ARG A 207 -8.45 10.24 -16.58
N ARG A 208 -7.78 10.12 -15.43
CA ARG A 208 -8.45 10.26 -14.13
C ARG A 208 -9.00 11.67 -13.88
N SER A 209 -8.41 12.72 -14.46
CA SER A 209 -8.98 14.07 -14.42
C SER A 209 -10.26 14.15 -15.24
N LEU A 210 -10.25 13.64 -16.47
CA LEU A 210 -11.43 13.62 -17.35
C LEU A 210 -12.58 12.77 -16.80
N GLU A 211 -12.26 11.61 -16.19
CA GLU A 211 -13.22 10.81 -15.43
C GLU A 211 -13.93 11.61 -14.34
N ILE A 212 -13.17 12.40 -13.55
CA ILE A 212 -13.74 13.21 -12.46
C ILE A 212 -14.64 14.31 -13.02
N ILE A 213 -14.21 14.98 -14.10
CA ILE A 213 -15.01 15.99 -14.80
C ILE A 213 -16.32 15.37 -15.30
N LYS A 214 -16.28 14.26 -16.05
CA LYS A 214 -17.49 13.61 -16.59
C LYS A 214 -18.40 13.04 -15.50
N THR A 215 -17.86 12.61 -14.37
CA THR A 215 -18.64 12.10 -13.23
C THR A 215 -19.33 13.21 -12.42
N SER A 216 -18.82 14.45 -12.43
CA SER A 216 -19.21 15.48 -11.44
C SER A 216 -19.45 16.90 -11.97
N GLY A 217 -19.16 17.15 -13.26
CA GLY A 217 -19.13 18.49 -13.84
C GLY A 217 -18.00 19.40 -13.33
N SER A 218 -17.11 18.91 -12.47
CA SER A 218 -16.08 19.71 -11.78
C SER A 218 -14.67 19.12 -11.94
N PRO A 219 -13.62 19.96 -12.03
CA PRO A 219 -12.24 19.48 -12.11
C PRO A 219 -11.75 18.90 -10.76
N PRO A 220 -10.70 18.06 -10.75
CA PRO A 220 -10.17 17.46 -9.52
C PRO A 220 -9.75 18.46 -8.42
N SER A 221 -9.44 19.70 -8.81
CA SER A 221 -9.10 20.81 -7.90
C SER A 221 -10.29 21.40 -7.14
N ALA A 222 -11.53 21.09 -7.51
CA ALA A 222 -12.73 21.56 -6.80
C ALA A 222 -13.02 20.75 -5.52
N PHE A 223 -12.43 19.57 -5.37
CA PHE A 223 -12.70 18.65 -4.27
C PHE A 223 -11.72 18.85 -3.11
N GLN A 224 -12.26 18.91 -1.89
CA GLN A 224 -11.45 19.10 -0.70
C GLN A 224 -10.60 17.85 -0.40
N VAL A 225 -9.30 18.06 -0.21
CA VAL A 225 -8.37 17.07 0.33
C VAL A 225 -8.17 17.35 1.83
N PRO A 226 -8.22 16.34 2.71
CA PRO A 226 -8.07 16.52 4.16
C PRO A 226 -6.59 16.67 4.60
N TYR A 227 -5.67 16.81 3.64
CA TYR A 227 -4.25 17.06 3.83
C TYR A 227 -3.78 18.12 2.84
N LYS A 228 -2.80 18.96 3.23
CA LYS A 228 -2.22 19.95 2.31
C LYS A 228 -1.60 19.28 1.08
N SER A 229 -1.85 19.86 -0.10
CA SER A 229 -1.28 19.36 -1.35
C SER A 229 0.15 19.87 -1.52
N PHE A 230 1.03 19.05 -2.10
CA PHE A 230 2.44 19.43 -2.29
C PHE A 230 2.64 20.65 -3.23
N LYS A 231 1.61 21.06 -3.99
CA LYS A 231 1.69 22.23 -4.89
C LYS A 231 1.70 23.57 -4.14
N ASP A 232 1.08 23.65 -2.97
CA ASP A 232 0.76 24.94 -2.35
C ASP A 232 2.02 25.69 -1.86
N GLN A 233 3.10 24.95 -1.54
CA GLN A 233 4.39 25.49 -1.12
C GLN A 233 5.24 26.08 -2.26
N CYS A 234 4.86 25.91 -3.53
CA CYS A 234 5.66 26.41 -4.66
C CYS A 234 5.37 27.86 -5.05
N ASN A 235 4.17 28.38 -4.78
CA ASN A 235 3.73 29.72 -5.22
C ASN A 235 3.68 30.78 -4.12
N THR A 236 3.83 30.41 -2.84
CA THR A 236 3.80 31.36 -1.71
C THR A 236 5.10 31.34 -0.90
N ARG A 237 6.12 32.02 -1.41
CA ARG A 237 7.06 32.71 -0.51
C ARG A 237 6.28 33.88 0.11
N LEU A 238 6.51 34.15 1.41
CA LEU A 238 5.77 35.10 2.26
C LEU A 238 4.44 34.56 2.84
N THR A 239 4.52 33.56 3.73
CA THR A 239 4.00 33.67 5.12
C THR A 239 4.37 32.43 5.94
N ASP A 240 4.97 32.62 7.12
CA ASP A 240 5.17 31.54 8.10
C ASP A 240 3.88 31.31 8.89
N SER A 241 2.91 30.65 8.26
CA SER A 241 1.64 30.21 8.88
C SER A 241 1.51 28.69 8.80
N SER A 242 2.09 28.01 9.79
CA SER A 242 2.10 26.55 9.97
C SER A 242 0.73 25.98 10.37
N HIS A 243 -0.25 26.13 9.48
CA HIS A 243 -1.45 25.29 9.48
C HIS A 243 -1.08 23.87 9.00
N ASP A 244 -0.32 23.14 9.79
CA ASP A 244 -0.30 21.68 9.73
C ASP A 244 -1.68 21.16 10.21
N VAL A 245 -2.03 19.91 9.87
CA VAL A 245 -3.25 19.29 10.41
C VAL A 245 -3.02 19.06 11.90
N ASN A 246 -3.80 19.69 12.76
CA ASN A 246 -3.68 19.53 14.21
C ASN A 246 -4.02 18.08 14.59
N SER A 247 -3.28 17.49 15.55
CA SER A 247 -3.57 16.13 16.03
C SER A 247 -4.89 16.02 16.81
N SER A 248 -5.52 17.15 17.14
CA SER A 248 -6.91 17.23 17.58
C SER A 248 -7.88 16.65 16.55
N ASP A 249 -7.57 16.74 15.25
CA ASP A 249 -8.53 16.58 14.16
C ASP A 249 -8.51 15.16 13.54
N LEU A 250 -7.53 14.32 13.91
CA LEU A 250 -7.39 12.93 13.46
C LEU A 250 -8.19 11.97 14.35
N ASP A 251 -8.81 10.93 13.79
CA ASP A 251 -9.63 9.99 14.60
C ASP A 251 -8.84 9.21 15.65
N TYR A 252 -7.54 8.99 15.40
CA TYR A 252 -6.67 8.12 16.19
C TYR A 252 -5.38 8.85 16.64
N GLU A 253 -4.77 8.36 17.72
CA GLU A 253 -3.42 8.73 18.13
C GLU A 253 -2.38 7.95 17.30
N PHE A 254 -2.02 8.48 16.13
CA PHE A 254 -1.06 7.84 15.22
C PHE A 254 0.39 8.04 15.67
N ILE A 255 1.09 6.94 15.95
CA ILE A 255 2.52 6.93 16.31
C ILE A 255 3.30 6.40 15.10
N CYS A 256 3.81 7.33 14.28
CA CYS A 256 4.37 7.02 12.96
C CYS A 256 5.90 6.95 12.96
N PHE A 257 6.46 5.86 12.45
CA PHE A 257 7.90 5.62 12.32
C PHE A 257 8.32 5.40 10.87
N PHE A 258 9.44 6.00 10.47
CA PHE A 258 10.07 5.77 9.18
C PHE A 258 11.46 5.16 9.37
N LEU A 259 11.57 3.86 9.09
CA LEU A 259 12.82 3.11 9.14
C LEU A 259 13.68 3.45 7.92
N SER A 260 14.91 3.94 8.13
CA SER A 260 15.87 4.17 7.05
C SER A 260 17.29 3.84 7.50
N SER A 261 18.13 3.43 6.55
CA SER A 261 19.56 3.13 6.78
C SER A 261 20.44 4.11 5.99
N PRO A 262 21.76 4.16 6.22
CA PRO A 262 22.69 4.88 5.35
C PRO A 262 22.52 4.48 3.88
N ARG A 263 22.48 5.46 2.98
CA ARG A 263 21.92 5.27 1.63
C ARG A 263 22.70 4.30 0.74
N LEU A 264 24.00 4.16 0.96
CA LEU A 264 24.84 3.19 0.25
C LEU A 264 24.50 1.75 0.68
N ASP A 265 24.26 1.53 1.97
CA ASP A 265 23.94 0.23 2.54
C ASP A 265 22.51 -0.19 2.24
N LEU A 266 21.58 0.78 2.19
CA LEU A 266 20.25 0.58 1.63
C LEU A 266 20.30 0.15 0.15
N TYR A 267 21.15 0.77 -0.68
CA TYR A 267 21.28 0.35 -2.08
C TYR A 267 21.90 -1.06 -2.19
N ARG A 268 22.90 -1.40 -1.35
CA ARG A 268 23.45 -2.76 -1.26
C ARG A 268 22.39 -3.79 -0.86
N SER A 269 21.59 -3.53 0.18
CA SER A 269 20.57 -4.48 0.64
C SER A 269 19.43 -4.67 -0.36
N ILE A 270 19.08 -3.62 -1.12
CA ILE A 270 18.15 -3.71 -2.26
C ILE A 270 18.73 -4.58 -3.37
N ASP A 271 19.97 -4.33 -3.76
CA ASP A 271 20.62 -5.06 -4.86
C ASP A 271 20.77 -6.56 -4.53
N TYR A 272 21.24 -6.85 -3.32
CA TYR A 272 21.35 -8.19 -2.75
C TYR A 272 20.00 -8.92 -2.71
N ARG A 273 18.94 -8.24 -2.25
CA ARG A 273 17.57 -8.80 -2.26
C ARG A 273 17.09 -9.14 -3.66
N CYS A 274 17.40 -8.32 -4.67
CA CYS A 274 17.06 -8.61 -6.06
C CYS A 274 17.81 -9.85 -6.60
N GLU A 275 19.00 -10.17 -6.07
CA GLU A 275 19.67 -11.44 -6.37
C GLU A 275 19.03 -12.62 -5.63
N ASP A 276 18.72 -12.47 -4.33
CA ASP A 276 18.11 -13.52 -3.51
C ASP A 276 16.79 -14.01 -4.15
N MET A 277 15.94 -13.07 -4.58
CA MET A 277 14.69 -13.31 -5.32
C MET A 277 14.84 -14.08 -6.65
N LEU A 278 16.06 -14.22 -7.17
CA LEU A 278 16.38 -14.92 -8.43
C LEU A 278 17.21 -16.20 -8.23
N ALA A 279 17.92 -16.31 -7.10
CA ALA A 279 18.65 -17.52 -6.72
C ALA A 279 17.75 -18.57 -6.05
N GLU A 280 16.59 -18.17 -5.51
CA GLU A 280 15.55 -19.08 -5.03
C GLU A 280 14.93 -19.89 -6.19
N SER A 281 14.86 -21.23 -6.06
CA SER A 281 14.33 -22.12 -7.11
C SER A 281 12.85 -21.87 -7.46
N ASN A 282 12.08 -21.35 -6.50
CA ASN A 282 10.69 -20.88 -6.70
C ASN A 282 10.62 -19.34 -6.67
N GLY A 283 11.67 -18.66 -7.11
CA GLY A 283 11.80 -17.20 -7.04
C GLY A 283 10.90 -16.43 -8.02
N VAL A 284 11.16 -15.12 -8.14
CA VAL A 284 10.27 -14.17 -8.85
C VAL A 284 10.08 -14.48 -10.35
N LEU A 285 10.98 -15.25 -10.98
CA LEU A 285 10.79 -15.74 -12.35
C LEU A 285 9.67 -16.79 -12.44
N THR A 286 9.49 -17.63 -11.42
CA THR A 286 8.42 -18.64 -11.36
C THR A 286 7.06 -17.97 -11.15
N GLU A 287 7.00 -16.97 -10.27
CA GLU A 287 5.80 -16.13 -10.07
C GLU A 287 5.46 -15.34 -11.35
N ALA A 288 6.45 -14.76 -12.04
CA ALA A 288 6.26 -14.06 -13.30
C ALA A 288 5.89 -14.98 -14.47
N LYS A 289 6.37 -16.24 -14.49
CA LYS A 289 5.92 -17.26 -15.44
C LYS A 289 4.44 -17.53 -15.23
N TRP A 290 4.00 -17.77 -14.00
CA TRP A 290 2.60 -18.02 -13.68
C TRP A 290 1.69 -16.86 -14.13
N LEU A 291 2.07 -15.60 -13.85
CA LEU A 291 1.33 -14.43 -14.36
C LEU A 291 1.16 -14.42 -15.89
N LEU A 292 2.20 -14.81 -16.63
CA LEU A 292 2.13 -14.94 -18.11
C LEU A 292 1.30 -16.15 -18.56
N ASP A 293 1.25 -17.22 -17.78
CA ASP A 293 0.45 -18.42 -18.07
C ASP A 293 -1.05 -18.20 -17.82
N GLU A 294 -1.41 -17.37 -16.84
CA GLU A 294 -2.77 -16.82 -16.63
C GLU A 294 -3.18 -15.80 -17.72
N GLY A 295 -2.34 -15.59 -18.74
CA GLY A 295 -2.58 -14.65 -19.83
C GLY A 295 -2.44 -13.17 -19.46
N LEU A 296 -1.92 -12.83 -18.28
CA LEU A 296 -1.73 -11.44 -17.87
C LEU A 296 -0.49 -10.86 -18.55
N LEU A 297 -0.67 -9.75 -19.27
CA LEU A 297 0.43 -9.05 -19.95
C LEU A 297 1.23 -8.14 -18.99
N PRO A 298 2.53 -7.90 -19.24
CA PRO A 298 3.29 -6.92 -18.47
C PRO A 298 2.65 -5.53 -18.55
N ASN A 299 2.63 -4.79 -17.44
CA ASN A 299 2.00 -3.46 -17.31
C ASN A 299 0.46 -3.42 -17.46
N SER A 300 -0.26 -4.55 -17.58
CA SER A 300 -1.73 -4.58 -17.72
C SER A 300 -2.48 -3.94 -16.54
N ASN A 301 -2.14 -4.31 -15.30
CA ASN A 301 -2.85 -3.91 -14.09
C ASN A 301 -1.87 -3.59 -12.94
N SER A 302 -2.40 -3.40 -11.74
CA SER A 302 -1.58 -3.04 -10.56
C SER A 302 -0.57 -4.13 -10.16
N ALA A 303 -0.89 -5.42 -10.34
CA ALA A 303 0.01 -6.54 -10.06
C ALA A 303 1.14 -6.64 -11.10
N THR A 304 0.84 -6.63 -12.39
CA THR A 304 1.84 -6.77 -13.48
C THR A 304 2.68 -5.51 -13.72
N ARG A 305 2.36 -4.40 -13.04
CA ARG A 305 3.19 -3.18 -12.95
C ARG A 305 4.18 -3.21 -11.77
N ALA A 306 4.05 -4.16 -10.84
CA ALA A 306 4.90 -4.22 -9.66
C ALA A 306 6.37 -4.51 -10.03
N ILE A 307 7.29 -3.92 -9.26
CA ILE A 307 8.73 -3.98 -9.53
C ILE A 307 9.25 -5.38 -9.17
N GLY A 308 10.07 -5.96 -10.05
CA GLY A 308 10.39 -7.38 -10.03
C GLY A 308 9.53 -8.10 -11.06
N TYR A 309 8.26 -8.33 -10.75
CA TYR A 309 7.29 -8.99 -11.62
C TYR A 309 7.28 -8.39 -13.02
N ARG A 310 7.15 -7.05 -13.16
CA ARG A 310 7.14 -6.41 -14.47
C ARG A 310 8.41 -6.71 -15.27
N GLN A 311 9.58 -6.50 -14.67
CA GLN A 311 10.87 -6.75 -15.35
C GLN A 311 11.04 -8.24 -15.70
N ALA A 312 10.56 -9.14 -14.85
CA ALA A 312 10.61 -10.58 -15.07
C ALA A 312 9.67 -11.01 -16.21
N MET A 313 8.43 -10.49 -16.24
CA MET A 313 7.49 -10.74 -17.34
C MET A 313 7.99 -10.13 -18.66
N GLU A 314 8.52 -8.89 -18.64
CA GLU A 314 9.17 -8.23 -19.79
C GLU A 314 10.45 -8.96 -20.27
N TYR A 315 11.03 -9.85 -19.46
CA TYR A 315 12.16 -10.70 -19.82
C TYR A 315 11.69 -12.06 -20.36
N LEU A 316 10.84 -12.77 -19.60
CA LEU A 316 10.32 -14.09 -19.96
C LEU A 316 9.45 -14.07 -21.22
N LEU A 317 8.70 -13.00 -21.48
CA LEU A 317 7.91 -12.87 -22.71
C LEU A 317 8.81 -12.87 -23.96
N ARG A 318 9.90 -12.11 -23.95
CA ARG A 318 10.92 -12.14 -25.04
C ARG A 318 11.59 -13.51 -25.15
N CYS A 319 11.84 -14.17 -24.02
CA CYS A 319 12.36 -15.55 -24.04
C CYS A 319 11.36 -16.53 -24.69
N ARG A 320 10.04 -16.36 -24.52
CA ARG A 320 9.01 -17.16 -25.24
C ARG A 320 9.06 -16.88 -26.74
N GLU A 321 9.12 -15.61 -27.13
CA GLU A 321 9.20 -15.16 -28.53
C GLU A 321 10.42 -15.76 -29.26
N ASP A 322 11.58 -15.86 -28.60
CA ASP A 322 12.80 -16.51 -29.13
C ASP A 322 12.86 -18.04 -28.90
N GLY A 323 11.75 -18.68 -28.52
CA GLY A 323 11.66 -20.15 -28.38
C GLY A 323 12.40 -20.71 -27.16
N GLY A 324 12.27 -20.04 -26.02
CA GLY A 324 12.97 -20.33 -24.76
C GLY A 324 14.43 -19.85 -24.71
N ARG A 325 14.93 -19.21 -25.77
CA ARG A 325 16.35 -18.82 -25.86
C ARG A 325 16.61 -17.49 -25.17
N THR A 326 17.73 -17.43 -24.46
CA THR A 326 18.30 -16.20 -23.90
C THR A 326 19.75 -16.45 -23.51
N SER A 327 20.55 -15.38 -23.45
CA SER A 327 21.95 -15.37 -23.08
C SER A 327 22.17 -14.79 -21.68
N ALA A 328 23.29 -15.14 -21.04
CA ALA A 328 23.73 -14.52 -19.79
C ALA A 328 23.75 -12.98 -19.87
N GLY A 329 24.12 -12.41 -21.03
CA GLY A 329 24.16 -10.96 -21.23
C GLY A 329 22.79 -10.28 -21.05
N GLU A 330 21.71 -10.95 -21.46
CA GLU A 330 20.34 -10.45 -21.33
C GLU A 330 19.81 -10.65 -19.92
N PHE A 331 20.12 -11.78 -19.28
CA PHE A 331 19.86 -11.99 -17.85
C PHE A 331 20.49 -10.88 -17.00
N TYR A 332 21.76 -10.53 -17.25
CA TYR A 332 22.43 -9.43 -16.56
C TYR A 332 21.84 -8.05 -16.86
N ALA A 333 21.34 -7.82 -18.09
CA ALA A 333 20.63 -6.59 -18.43
C ALA A 333 19.28 -6.48 -17.67
N PHE A 334 18.53 -7.58 -17.60
CA PHE A 334 17.30 -7.71 -16.80
C PHE A 334 17.58 -7.44 -15.31
N LEU A 335 18.55 -8.14 -14.71
CA LEU A 335 18.95 -7.97 -13.31
C LEU A 335 19.36 -6.51 -13.00
N SER A 336 20.15 -5.89 -13.87
CA SER A 336 20.56 -4.49 -13.74
C SER A 336 19.37 -3.53 -13.72
N GLU A 337 18.40 -3.68 -14.63
CA GLU A 337 17.22 -2.83 -14.67
C GLU A 337 16.23 -3.10 -13.52
N PHE A 338 16.13 -4.36 -13.03
CA PHE A 338 15.37 -4.69 -11.82
C PHE A 338 15.97 -4.01 -10.57
N GLN A 339 17.27 -4.22 -10.30
CA GLN A 339 17.98 -3.57 -9.19
C GLN A 339 17.84 -2.03 -9.26
N LYS A 340 18.04 -1.45 -10.44
CA LYS A 340 17.87 -0.01 -10.71
C LYS A 340 16.45 0.48 -10.45
N ALA A 341 15.42 -0.27 -10.86
CA ALA A 341 14.03 0.06 -10.58
C ALA A 341 13.73 0.04 -9.08
N SER A 342 14.21 -0.97 -8.36
CA SER A 342 14.06 -1.12 -6.90
C SER A 342 14.76 0.02 -6.14
N ARG A 343 16.01 0.36 -6.48
CA ARG A 343 16.72 1.53 -5.91
C ARG A 343 16.00 2.85 -6.20
N ASN A 344 15.43 2.99 -7.40
CA ASN A 344 14.64 4.17 -7.78
C ASN A 344 13.30 4.25 -7.04
N PHE A 345 12.68 3.12 -6.68
CA PHE A 345 11.49 3.10 -5.82
C PHE A 345 11.83 3.51 -4.39
N ALA A 346 12.89 2.95 -3.80
CA ALA A 346 13.38 3.39 -2.49
C ALA A 346 13.74 4.89 -2.48
N LYS A 347 14.28 5.44 -3.58
CA LYS A 347 14.45 6.89 -3.75
C LYS A 347 13.12 7.64 -3.67
N ARG A 348 12.08 7.22 -4.40
CA ARG A 348 10.75 7.86 -4.37
C ARG A 348 10.12 7.79 -2.97
N GLN A 349 10.23 6.65 -2.28
CA GLN A 349 9.76 6.49 -0.91
C GLN A 349 10.45 7.47 0.04
N MET A 350 11.79 7.54 0.03
CA MET A 350 12.52 8.53 0.85
C MET A 350 12.15 9.98 0.51
N THR A 351 11.93 10.32 -0.77
CA THR A 351 11.46 11.65 -1.18
C THR A 351 10.07 11.96 -0.64
N TRP A 352 9.14 11.01 -0.65
CA TRP A 352 7.79 11.18 -0.11
C TRP A 352 7.80 11.44 1.40
N PHE A 353 8.35 10.51 2.19
CA PHE A 353 8.29 10.56 3.66
C PHE A 353 9.20 11.61 4.31
N ARG A 354 10.04 12.31 3.55
CA ARG A 354 10.76 13.50 4.06
C ARG A 354 9.81 14.62 4.44
N ASN A 355 8.74 14.77 3.66
CA ASN A 355 7.75 15.83 3.78
C ASN A 355 6.50 15.37 4.55
N GLU A 356 6.48 14.14 5.07
CA GLU A 356 5.45 13.66 5.99
C GLU A 356 5.94 13.95 7.42
N HIS A 357 5.48 15.06 8.00
CA HIS A 357 6.05 15.58 9.26
C HIS A 357 5.71 14.73 10.50
N ILE A 358 4.63 13.94 10.44
CA ILE A 358 4.20 13.02 11.51
C ILE A 358 5.19 11.85 11.74
N TYR A 359 6.11 11.57 10.82
CA TYR A 359 7.00 10.41 10.93
C TYR A 359 8.28 10.69 11.73
N HIS A 360 8.49 9.91 12.78
CA HIS A 360 9.74 9.78 13.52
C HIS A 360 10.75 8.92 12.72
N TRP A 361 11.89 9.50 12.34
CA TRP A 361 12.90 8.82 11.51
C TRP A 361 13.89 8.00 12.35
N LEU A 362 13.87 6.67 12.20
CA LEU A 362 14.70 5.73 12.94
C LEU A 362 15.79 5.10 12.06
N ASP A 363 16.98 4.91 12.62
CA ASP A 363 18.13 4.30 11.95
C ASP A 363 18.07 2.77 12.02
N ALA A 364 17.64 2.15 10.93
CA ALA A 364 17.51 0.71 10.79
C ALA A 364 18.85 -0.03 10.60
N SER A 365 19.99 0.65 10.64
CA SER A 365 21.31 0.02 10.79
C SER A 365 21.66 -0.35 12.24
N LYS A 366 20.86 0.11 13.21
CA LYS A 366 21.05 -0.18 14.64
C LYS A 366 20.49 -1.57 14.98
N PRO A 367 20.96 -2.22 16.08
CA PRO A 367 20.46 -3.52 16.50
C PRO A 367 18.93 -3.51 16.68
N LEU A 368 18.24 -4.50 16.10
CA LEU A 368 16.78 -4.59 16.06
C LEU A 368 16.14 -4.32 17.43
N GLU A 369 16.69 -4.93 18.49
CA GLU A 369 16.19 -4.77 19.86
C GLU A 369 16.08 -3.31 20.30
N LYS A 370 17.07 -2.45 19.97
CA LYS A 370 17.03 -1.04 20.37
C LYS A 370 15.97 -0.25 19.61
N VAL A 371 15.74 -0.58 18.35
CA VAL A 371 14.66 0.00 17.53
C VAL A 371 13.30 -0.46 18.04
N LEU A 372 13.21 -1.74 18.45
CA LEU A 372 12.01 -2.38 18.98
C LEU A 372 11.60 -1.84 20.36
N SER A 373 12.52 -1.70 21.32
CA SER A 373 12.27 -0.99 22.58
C SER A 373 11.81 0.45 22.31
N CYS A 374 12.52 1.20 21.46
CA CYS A 374 12.16 2.59 21.14
C CYS A 374 10.73 2.76 20.63
N VAL A 375 10.23 1.85 19.79
CA VAL A 375 8.84 1.87 19.29
C VAL A 375 7.84 1.39 20.35
N HIS A 376 8.20 0.36 21.12
CA HIS A 376 7.39 -0.15 22.24
C HIS A 376 7.19 0.91 23.34
N ASP A 377 8.25 1.61 23.70
CA ASP A 377 8.23 2.60 24.78
C ASP A 377 7.48 3.87 24.35
N ALA A 378 7.58 4.26 23.07
CA ALA A 378 6.76 5.31 22.47
C ALA A 378 5.26 4.99 22.48
N TYR A 379 4.87 3.72 22.24
CA TYR A 379 3.48 3.30 22.34
C TYR A 379 2.95 3.45 23.77
N ASN A 380 3.74 3.01 24.75
CA ASN A 380 3.40 3.06 26.17
C ASN A 380 3.49 4.46 26.80
N ASP A 381 4.12 5.44 26.15
CA ASP A 381 4.15 6.82 26.63
C ASP A 381 2.73 7.39 26.80
N GLN A 382 2.52 8.02 27.96
CA GLN A 382 1.28 8.71 28.33
C GLN A 382 1.46 10.22 28.46
N THR A 383 2.69 10.73 28.32
CA THR A 383 2.99 12.17 28.36
C THR A 383 2.72 12.86 27.03
N GLY A 384 2.72 12.12 25.92
CA GLY A 384 2.57 12.68 24.57
C GLY A 384 3.81 13.47 24.11
N SER A 385 4.95 13.25 24.76
CA SER A 385 6.20 14.02 24.55
C SER A 385 7.35 13.18 24.01
N PHE A 386 7.07 12.00 23.46
CA PHE A 386 8.06 11.09 22.92
C PHE A 386 9.03 11.76 21.92
N VAL A 387 10.33 11.67 22.23
CA VAL A 387 11.44 12.08 21.37
C VAL A 387 12.32 10.87 21.06
N VAL A 388 12.63 10.66 19.77
CA VAL A 388 13.58 9.62 19.33
C VAL A 388 14.96 9.86 19.96
N PRO A 389 15.54 8.87 20.66
CA PRO A 389 16.90 8.97 21.20
C PRO A 389 17.92 9.27 20.08
N GLU A 390 18.84 10.21 20.30
CA GLU A 390 19.82 10.63 19.28
C GLU A 390 20.68 9.46 18.74
N SER A 391 20.89 8.41 19.55
CA SER A 391 21.59 7.18 19.13
C SER A 391 20.83 6.31 18.12
N LEU A 392 19.52 6.54 17.94
CA LEU A 392 18.63 5.88 16.97
C LEU A 392 18.09 6.84 15.91
N ARG A 393 18.36 8.14 16.01
CA ARG A 393 17.80 9.17 15.13
C ARG A 393 18.43 9.14 13.74
N MET A 394 17.62 8.89 12.71
CA MET A 394 18.10 8.94 11.33
C MET A 394 17.93 10.33 10.71
N LYS A 395 18.98 10.81 10.03
CA LYS A 395 18.96 12.10 9.33
C LYS A 395 18.19 11.99 8.02
N LYS A 396 17.26 12.92 7.78
CA LYS A 396 16.48 13.01 6.53
C LYS A 396 17.37 13.19 5.29
N ASP A 397 18.50 13.88 5.42
CA ASP A 397 19.40 14.26 4.32
C ASP A 397 20.88 13.93 4.52
N MET A 398 21.57 13.74 3.39
CA MET A 398 22.99 13.42 3.32
C MET A 398 23.82 14.71 3.31
N THR A 399 24.37 15.10 4.48
CA THR A 399 25.20 16.30 4.62
C THR A 399 26.67 16.09 4.22
N SER A 400 27.13 14.84 4.15
CA SER A 400 28.51 14.50 3.81
C SER A 400 28.78 14.58 2.30
N LYS A 401 29.70 15.46 1.90
CA LYS A 401 30.21 15.53 0.51
C LYS A 401 30.82 14.20 0.04
N ARG A 402 31.48 13.46 0.94
CA ARG A 402 32.08 12.14 0.65
C ARG A 402 31.01 11.12 0.25
N ASP A 403 29.93 11.05 1.01
CA ASP A 403 28.87 10.05 0.83
C ASP A 403 28.09 10.34 -0.45
N VAL A 404 27.86 11.62 -0.78
CA VAL A 404 27.27 12.05 -2.06
C VAL A 404 28.14 11.67 -3.26
N LEU A 405 29.47 11.80 -3.15
CA LEU A 405 30.39 11.34 -4.20
C LEU A 405 30.40 9.82 -4.33
N GLN A 406 30.45 9.08 -3.21
CA GLN A 406 30.36 7.62 -3.22
C GLN A 406 29.03 7.11 -3.79
N LEU A 407 27.93 7.81 -3.55
CA LEU A 407 26.61 7.49 -4.11
C LEU A 407 26.54 7.74 -5.63
N LYS A 408 27.18 8.80 -6.14
CA LYS A 408 27.33 9.03 -7.59
C LYS A 408 28.22 7.97 -8.25
N ALA A 409 29.27 7.53 -7.55
CA ALA A 409 30.16 6.46 -7.97
C ALA A 409 29.59 5.04 -7.76
N TYR A 410 28.38 4.90 -7.18
CA TYR A 410 27.82 3.60 -6.83
C TYR A 410 27.66 2.70 -8.05
N ARG A 411 28.10 1.45 -7.91
CA ARG A 411 27.86 0.36 -8.86
C ARG A 411 27.42 -0.85 -8.04
N THR A 412 26.44 -1.61 -8.56
CA THR A 412 26.05 -2.90 -8.00
C THR A 412 27.31 -3.77 -7.83
N LYS A 413 27.41 -4.50 -6.72
CA LYS A 413 28.29 -5.66 -6.59
C LYS A 413 27.43 -6.85 -6.23
N ASN A 414 27.31 -7.80 -7.15
CA ASN A 414 26.56 -9.04 -6.94
C ASN A 414 27.29 -9.99 -5.96
N ARG A 415 26.54 -10.89 -5.31
CA ARG A 415 27.03 -12.00 -4.48
C ARG A 415 26.83 -13.36 -5.16
N HIS A 416 25.67 -13.55 -5.79
CA HIS A 416 25.28 -14.82 -6.42
C HIS A 416 25.65 -14.81 -7.90
N PHE A 417 25.48 -13.67 -8.57
CA PHE A 417 25.66 -13.56 -10.03
C PHE A 417 26.91 -12.75 -10.36
N VAL A 418 28.10 -13.33 -10.17
CA VAL A 418 29.42 -12.68 -10.32
C VAL A 418 30.09 -13.01 -11.66
N SER A 419 30.03 -14.27 -12.09
CA SER A 419 30.54 -14.79 -13.36
C SER A 419 29.41 -15.15 -14.33
N ARG A 420 29.70 -15.17 -15.64
CA ARG A 420 28.70 -15.51 -16.68
C ARG A 420 28.05 -16.89 -16.49
N ASN A 421 28.72 -17.81 -15.80
CA ASN A 421 28.22 -19.18 -15.60
C ASN A 421 27.23 -19.28 -14.44
N ASP A 422 27.20 -18.28 -13.54
CA ASP A 422 26.42 -18.30 -12.29
C ASP A 422 24.90 -18.20 -12.53
N CYS A 423 24.48 -17.98 -13.78
CA CYS A 423 23.09 -17.98 -14.21
C CYS A 423 22.71 -19.18 -15.10
N SER A 424 23.62 -20.14 -15.31
CA SER A 424 23.41 -21.31 -16.20
C SER A 424 22.10 -22.06 -15.90
N ASP A 425 21.89 -22.44 -14.64
CA ASP A 425 20.68 -23.14 -14.19
C ASP A 425 19.40 -22.35 -14.49
N ILE A 426 19.45 -21.02 -14.41
CA ILE A 426 18.33 -20.12 -14.75
C ILE A 426 18.11 -20.07 -16.26
N LEU A 427 19.18 -19.99 -17.07
CA LEU A 427 19.08 -19.98 -18.54
C LEU A 427 18.52 -21.32 -19.07
N ASP A 428 18.89 -22.44 -18.46
CA ASP A 428 18.39 -23.76 -18.83
C ASP A 428 16.95 -23.97 -18.31
N TRP A 429 16.60 -23.47 -17.12
CA TRP A 429 15.20 -23.39 -16.65
C TRP A 429 14.33 -22.56 -17.60
N ILE A 430 14.80 -21.39 -18.06
CA ILE A 430 14.09 -20.57 -19.06
C ILE A 430 13.92 -21.35 -20.37
N ARG A 431 14.97 -22.03 -20.86
CA ARG A 431 14.90 -22.83 -22.09
C ARG A 431 13.83 -23.91 -22.01
N THR A 432 13.80 -24.68 -20.92
CA THR A 432 12.77 -25.71 -20.72
C THR A 432 11.37 -25.11 -20.54
N THR A 433 11.21 -24.13 -19.66
CA THR A 433 9.87 -23.69 -19.21
C THR A 433 9.20 -22.65 -20.10
N GLN A 434 9.97 -21.95 -20.96
CA GLN A 434 9.43 -20.94 -21.89
C GLN A 434 9.46 -21.39 -23.35
N GLY A 435 10.25 -22.42 -23.72
CA GLY A 435 10.31 -22.94 -25.08
C GLY A 435 9.07 -23.74 -25.48
N GLU A 436 8.55 -24.56 -24.59
CA GLU A 436 7.36 -25.41 -24.85
C GLU A 436 6.05 -24.60 -24.95
N ALA A 437 5.99 -23.41 -24.35
CA ALA A 437 4.76 -22.60 -24.27
C ALA A 437 4.21 -22.18 -25.66
N MET A 438 5.06 -22.11 -26.69
CA MET A 438 4.66 -21.79 -28.06
C MET A 438 4.03 -22.99 -28.79
N SER A 439 4.49 -24.23 -28.53
CA SER A 439 4.10 -25.40 -29.33
C SER A 439 2.64 -25.81 -29.13
N VAL A 440 2.09 -25.57 -27.93
CA VAL A 440 0.70 -25.88 -27.59
C VAL A 440 -0.31 -25.04 -28.41
N VAL A 441 0.08 -23.84 -28.85
CA VAL A 441 -0.78 -22.94 -29.63
C VAL A 441 -0.91 -23.40 -31.08
N GLU A 442 0.15 -23.96 -31.67
CA GLU A 442 0.15 -24.41 -33.07
C GLU A 442 -0.50 -25.79 -33.26
N THR A 443 -0.52 -26.64 -32.23
CA THR A 443 -1.04 -28.02 -32.32
C THR A 443 -2.55 -28.19 -32.04
N GLY A 444 -3.28 -27.11 -31.70
CA GLY A 444 -4.73 -27.15 -31.45
C GLY A 444 -5.63 -27.38 -32.67
N GLY A 445 -5.05 -27.70 -33.84
CA GLY A 445 -5.76 -27.89 -35.10
C GLY A 445 -6.42 -29.28 -35.24
N HIS A 446 -7.75 -29.29 -35.13
CA HIS A 446 -8.68 -30.41 -35.36
C HIS A 446 -8.95 -31.39 -34.19
N GLY A 447 -10.16 -31.28 -33.66
CA GLY A 447 -10.98 -32.45 -33.29
C GLY A 447 -11.25 -32.65 -31.80
N LEU A 448 -12.42 -32.18 -31.33
CA LEU A 448 -13.43 -33.06 -30.69
C LEU A 448 -14.78 -32.35 -30.45
N ASN A 449 -15.80 -33.18 -30.28
CA ASN A 449 -17.25 -32.91 -30.26
C ASN A 449 -17.77 -31.69 -29.48
N GLU A 450 -18.90 -31.17 -29.97
CA GLU A 450 -19.79 -30.27 -29.23
C GLU A 450 -20.28 -30.87 -27.90
N ARG A 451 -20.09 -30.14 -26.79
CA ARG A 451 -21.03 -30.17 -25.65
C ARG A 451 -20.92 -28.95 -24.73
N HIS A 452 -21.90 -28.06 -24.85
CA HIS A 452 -22.39 -27.09 -23.84
C HIS A 452 -21.40 -26.62 -22.75
N CYS A 453 -20.73 -25.48 -23.00
CA CYS A 453 -20.41 -24.50 -21.96
C CYS A 453 -20.72 -23.09 -22.51
N SER A 454 -21.52 -22.31 -21.78
CA SER A 454 -22.07 -21.04 -22.26
C SER A 454 -21.26 -19.83 -21.78
N GLY A 455 -20.76 -19.02 -22.72
CA GLY A 455 -20.52 -17.59 -22.50
C GLY A 455 -19.15 -17.19 -21.93
N ILE A 456 -18.14 -17.10 -22.81
CA ILE A 456 -17.15 -16.00 -22.88
C ILE A 456 -16.79 -15.86 -24.36
N HIS A 457 -16.80 -14.63 -24.90
CA HIS A 457 -16.47 -14.36 -26.30
C HIS A 457 -15.03 -13.81 -26.43
N PRO A 458 -14.10 -14.50 -27.13
CA PRO A 458 -12.80 -13.93 -27.44
C PRO A 458 -12.91 -12.99 -28.65
N ARG A 459 -12.74 -11.68 -28.42
CA ARG A 459 -12.54 -10.68 -29.49
C ARG A 459 -11.53 -9.62 -29.09
N ASN A 460 -10.29 -9.78 -29.59
CA ASN A 460 -9.45 -8.74 -30.22
C ASN A 460 -7.97 -9.15 -30.14
N VAL A 461 -7.52 -9.96 -31.09
CA VAL A 461 -6.08 -10.09 -31.37
C VAL A 461 -5.65 -8.82 -32.10
N ILE A 462 -4.75 -8.04 -31.49
CA ILE A 462 -4.15 -6.84 -32.09
C ILE A 462 -2.62 -7.06 -32.10
N PRO A 463 -1.94 -6.95 -33.26
CA PRO A 463 -0.58 -7.48 -33.40
C PRO A 463 0.55 -6.48 -33.08
N LEU A 464 1.71 -7.04 -32.73
CA LEU A 464 3.06 -6.49 -32.90
C LEU A 464 3.40 -5.16 -32.21
N TYR A 465 3.88 -5.23 -30.97
CA TYR A 465 4.75 -4.19 -30.42
C TYR A 465 6.19 -4.36 -30.94
N ARG A 466 6.61 -3.52 -31.89
CA ARG A 466 8.04 -3.36 -32.23
C ARG A 466 8.71 -2.33 -31.32
N GLU A 467 10.02 -2.50 -31.12
CA GLU A 467 10.82 -1.74 -30.16
C GLU A 467 10.89 -0.23 -30.43
N SER A 468 11.11 0.57 -29.37
CA SER A 468 12.25 1.54 -29.26
C SER A 468 12.09 2.62 -28.17
N ASN A 469 11.77 2.25 -26.92
CA ASN A 469 11.72 3.21 -25.80
C ASN A 469 13.13 3.64 -25.29
N ARG A 470 13.90 4.36 -26.13
CA ARG A 470 15.08 5.15 -25.69
C ARG A 470 14.64 6.49 -25.09
N VAL A 471 13.98 6.44 -23.93
CA VAL A 471 13.73 7.63 -23.11
C VAL A 471 15.06 8.10 -22.50
N ARG A 472 15.37 9.41 -22.58
CA ARG A 472 16.48 10.02 -21.83
C ARG A 472 16.07 10.18 -20.36
N TRP A 473 16.97 9.77 -19.45
CA TRP A 473 16.76 9.63 -18.01
C TRP A 473 16.85 10.94 -17.22
#